data_AF-A0ABD5SBC2-F1
#
_entry.id   AF-A0ABD5SBC2-F1
#
_cell.length_a   1.000
_cell.length_b   1.000
_cell.length_c   1.000
_cell.angle_alpha   90.00
_cell.angle_beta   90.00
_cell.angle_gamma   90.00
#
_symmetry.space_group_name_H-M   'P 1'
#
loop_
_entity.id
_entity.type
_entity.pdbx_description
1 polymer ?
#
loop_
_entity_poly.entity_id
_entity_poly.type
_entity_poly.pdbx_seq_one_letter_code
_entity_poly.pdbx_strand_id
1 'polypeptide(L)'
;IDGERVYAAGDGPNGLATVLGEREPGATVEVVAYTTEQERVTYDVTLDAHPNRDGGFIGVSVFPGTSGLALDDFGVTEYPAGAYLELLGGDGGDALADVQPAFAGLIDSPLGLVFVTLILPLGSLFGLPFNFAGFTGEVTNFFVLDGGLAVLGGGAFLLANLLFWTGWINIQLALFNCLPAFPLDGGRILRMVAEAVMSRLPLSDRHAAVRTITVSSGLLMLFGLIAMIFGNQILGALGMI
;
A
#
# COMPACT_ATOMS: atom_id res chain seq x y z
N ILE A 1 -20.97 -5.59 25.32
CA ILE A 1 -20.13 -6.30 26.31
C ILE A 1 -20.49 -5.71 27.66
N ASP A 2 -20.96 -6.52 28.61
CA ASP A 2 -21.50 -6.07 29.92
C ASP A 2 -22.48 -4.90 29.81
N GLY A 3 -23.39 -4.95 28.82
CA GLY A 3 -24.36 -3.89 28.55
C GLY A 3 -23.84 -2.70 27.72
N GLU A 4 -22.54 -2.56 27.49
CA GLU A 4 -21.98 -1.54 26.59
C GLU A 4 -22.18 -1.90 25.12
N ARG A 5 -22.70 -0.95 24.34
CA ARG A 5 -23.00 -1.14 22.92
C ARG A 5 -21.75 -0.91 22.08
N VAL A 6 -21.28 -1.97 21.43
CA VAL A 6 -20.19 -1.94 20.46
C VAL A 6 -20.80 -1.92 19.06
N TYR A 7 -20.48 -0.90 18.28
CA TYR A 7 -20.97 -0.77 16.89
C TYR A 7 -19.93 -0.18 15.94
N ALA A 8 -18.68 -0.04 16.39
CA ALA A 8 -17.56 0.39 15.58
C ALA A 8 -16.38 -0.59 15.73
N ALA A 9 -15.62 -0.76 14.64
CA ALA A 9 -14.45 -1.62 14.58
C ALA A 9 -13.19 -0.98 15.19
N GLY A 10 -12.98 0.31 14.96
CA GLY A 10 -11.74 1.03 15.31
C GLY A 10 -11.71 1.60 16.72
N ASP A 11 -10.67 2.39 17.03
CA ASP A 11 -10.33 2.94 18.35
C ASP A 11 -11.24 4.08 18.84
N GLY A 12 -12.46 4.17 18.33
CA GLY A 12 -13.46 5.14 18.79
C GLY A 12 -14.04 4.79 20.16
N PRO A 13 -14.80 5.70 20.78
CA PRO A 13 -15.41 5.49 22.11
C PRO A 13 -16.42 4.33 22.16
N ASN A 14 -16.88 3.82 21.01
CA ASN A 14 -17.77 2.65 20.90
C ASN A 14 -17.13 1.51 20.09
N GLY A 15 -15.80 1.52 20.02
CA GLY A 15 -14.96 0.54 19.37
C GLY A 15 -14.81 -0.73 20.20
N LEU A 16 -14.83 -1.90 19.56
CA LEU A 16 -14.57 -3.17 20.26
C LEU A 16 -13.22 -3.14 20.98
N ALA A 17 -12.21 -2.59 20.31
CA ALA A 17 -10.86 -2.47 20.83
C ALA A 17 -10.78 -1.60 22.10
N THR A 18 -11.51 -0.48 22.14
CA THR A 18 -11.54 0.44 23.28
C THR A 18 -12.22 -0.20 24.49
N VAL A 19 -13.41 -0.77 24.27
CA VAL A 19 -14.22 -1.43 25.30
C VAL A 19 -13.46 -2.60 25.96
N LEU A 20 -12.72 -3.38 25.17
CA LEU A 20 -11.90 -4.47 25.72
C LEU A 20 -10.61 -3.99 26.40
N GLY A 21 -10.04 -2.87 25.94
CA GLY A 21 -8.82 -2.28 26.50
C GLY A 21 -8.98 -1.77 27.93
N GLU A 22 -10.20 -1.37 28.31
CA GLU A 22 -10.53 -0.93 29.68
C GLU A 22 -10.72 -2.08 30.67
N ARG A 23 -10.70 -3.34 30.20
CA ARG A 23 -10.95 -4.54 31.01
C ARG A 23 -9.67 -5.32 31.27
N GLU A 24 -9.61 -5.95 32.44
CA GLU A 24 -8.44 -6.74 32.84
C GLU A 24 -8.40 -8.11 32.12
N PRO A 25 -7.21 -8.56 31.68
CA PRO A 25 -7.01 -9.94 31.26
C PRO A 25 -7.43 -10.94 32.36
N GLY A 26 -8.13 -12.00 31.98
CA GLY A 26 -8.67 -13.01 32.89
C GLY A 26 -10.06 -12.70 33.46
N ALA A 27 -10.61 -11.51 33.20
CA ALA A 27 -11.99 -11.20 33.56
C ALA A 27 -12.99 -11.93 32.64
N THR A 28 -14.09 -12.42 33.22
CA THR A 28 -15.22 -12.96 32.46
C THR A 28 -16.23 -11.86 32.18
N VAL A 29 -16.57 -11.67 30.91
CA VAL A 29 -17.48 -10.63 30.43
C VAL A 29 -18.68 -11.22 29.69
N GLU A 30 -19.82 -10.57 29.81
CA GLU A 30 -21.03 -10.93 29.07
C GLU A 30 -20.95 -10.36 27.65
N VAL A 31 -20.92 -11.23 26.65
CA VAL A 31 -20.93 -10.90 25.23
C VAL A 31 -22.28 -11.25 24.63
N VAL A 32 -23.02 -10.22 24.24
CA VAL A 32 -24.30 -10.37 23.55
C VAL A 32 -24.07 -10.25 22.05
N ALA A 33 -24.40 -11.32 21.31
CA ALA A 33 -24.36 -11.37 19.85
C ALA A 33 -25.78 -11.53 19.28
N TYR A 34 -25.98 -11.10 18.04
CA TYR A 34 -27.21 -11.33 17.29
C TYR A 34 -26.93 -12.32 16.16
N THR A 35 -27.75 -13.36 16.04
CA THR A 35 -27.66 -14.34 14.95
C THR A 35 -28.18 -13.75 13.63
N THR A 36 -27.99 -14.48 12.52
CA THR A 36 -28.56 -14.13 11.20
C THR A 36 -30.09 -14.07 11.23
N GLU A 37 -30.73 -14.77 12.17
CA GLU A 37 -32.18 -14.74 12.41
C GLU A 37 -32.60 -13.62 13.39
N GLN A 38 -31.69 -12.71 13.73
CA GLN A 38 -31.89 -11.63 14.71
C GLN A 38 -32.20 -12.11 16.13
N GLU A 39 -31.86 -13.35 16.47
CA GLU A 39 -31.99 -13.86 17.82
C GLU A 39 -30.85 -13.33 18.70
N ARG A 40 -31.19 -12.85 19.90
CA ARG A 40 -30.21 -12.38 20.88
C ARG A 40 -29.64 -13.57 21.65
N VAL A 41 -28.35 -13.81 21.50
CA VAL A 41 -27.63 -14.87 22.22
C VAL A 41 -26.57 -14.24 23.12
N THR A 42 -26.47 -14.76 24.34
CA THR A 42 -25.53 -14.29 25.37
C THR A 42 -24.47 -15.35 25.61
N TYR A 43 -23.21 -14.94 25.62
CA TYR A 43 -22.04 -15.76 25.91
C TYR A 43 -21.25 -15.17 27.07
N ASP A 44 -20.86 -16.01 28.03
CA ASP A 44 -19.87 -15.63 29.04
C ASP A 44 -18.48 -15.96 28.49
N VAL A 45 -17.65 -14.94 28.29
CA VAL A 45 -16.32 -15.11 27.68
C VAL A 45 -15.24 -14.59 28.61
N THR A 46 -14.25 -15.42 28.88
CA THR A 46 -13.05 -15.02 29.63
C THR A 46 -12.05 -14.36 28.69
N LEU A 47 -11.64 -13.14 29.02
CA LEU A 47 -10.68 -12.36 28.24
C LEU A 47 -9.25 -12.88 28.45
N ASP A 48 -8.47 -12.93 27.38
CA ASP A 48 -7.03 -13.19 27.43
C ASP A 48 -6.23 -11.87 27.43
N ALA A 49 -4.91 -11.92 27.61
CA ALA A 49 -4.04 -10.77 27.45
C ALA A 49 -3.84 -10.42 25.97
N HIS A 50 -3.99 -9.14 25.63
CA HIS A 50 -3.77 -8.73 24.25
C HIS A 50 -2.27 -8.80 23.87
N PRO A 51 -1.90 -9.36 22.69
CA PRO A 51 -0.49 -9.63 22.36
C PRO A 51 0.40 -8.39 22.21
N ASN A 52 -0.18 -7.25 21.83
CA ASN A 52 0.54 -6.04 21.44
C ASN A 52 0.15 -4.76 22.23
N ARG A 53 -0.78 -4.84 23.19
CA ARG A 53 -1.26 -3.70 23.99
C ARG A 53 -1.73 -4.17 25.35
N ASP A 54 -1.83 -3.25 26.31
CA ASP A 54 -2.41 -3.55 27.61
C ASP A 54 -3.94 -3.64 27.51
N GLY A 55 -4.53 -4.59 28.24
CA GLY A 55 -5.98 -4.83 28.30
C GLY A 55 -6.41 -6.22 27.83
N GLY A 56 -7.71 -6.48 27.96
CA GLY A 56 -8.33 -7.76 27.61
C GLY A 56 -8.46 -7.99 26.10
N PHE A 57 -8.48 -9.26 25.70
CA PHE A 57 -8.56 -9.69 24.31
C PHE A 57 -9.51 -10.88 24.15
N ILE A 58 -10.34 -10.84 23.11
CA ILE A 58 -11.35 -11.87 22.82
C ILE A 58 -11.13 -12.57 21.47
N GLY A 59 -10.08 -12.22 20.72
CA GLY A 59 -9.78 -12.87 19.44
C GLY A 59 -10.74 -12.54 18.28
N VAL A 60 -11.67 -11.60 18.46
CA VAL A 60 -12.65 -11.21 17.43
C VAL A 60 -12.33 -9.82 16.92
N SER A 61 -12.36 -9.65 15.60
CA SER A 61 -12.25 -8.35 14.92
C SER A 61 -13.54 -8.05 14.16
N VAL A 62 -13.99 -6.80 14.23
CA VAL A 62 -15.21 -6.34 13.55
C VAL A 62 -14.78 -5.64 12.26
N PHE A 63 -15.40 -5.98 11.14
CA PHE A 63 -15.21 -5.26 9.87
C PHE A 63 -16.51 -4.49 9.55
N PRO A 64 -16.44 -3.19 9.19
CA PRO A 64 -17.62 -2.44 8.79
C PRO A 64 -18.25 -3.05 7.53
N GLY A 65 -19.56 -3.31 7.54
CA GLY A 65 -20.31 -3.78 6.36
C GLY A 65 -20.73 -5.25 6.37
N THR A 66 -20.27 -6.04 7.35
CA THR A 66 -20.61 -7.47 7.47
C THR A 66 -21.11 -7.78 8.88
N SER A 67 -22.41 -8.07 9.05
CA SER A 67 -22.93 -8.65 10.30
C SER A 67 -22.61 -10.15 10.30
N GLY A 68 -21.41 -10.51 10.73
CA GLY A 68 -21.00 -11.90 10.86
C GLY A 68 -19.77 -12.03 11.74
N LEU A 69 -19.79 -12.99 12.66
CA LEU A 69 -18.57 -13.47 13.30
C LEU A 69 -17.80 -14.27 12.24
N ALA A 70 -16.72 -13.70 11.71
CA ALA A 70 -15.77 -14.45 10.90
C ALA A 70 -14.85 -15.21 11.86
N LEU A 71 -15.02 -16.53 11.94
CA LEU A 71 -13.96 -17.40 12.44
C LEU A 71 -12.90 -17.44 11.35
N ASP A 72 -11.71 -16.94 11.64
CA ASP A 72 -10.60 -16.95 10.69
C ASP A 72 -10.22 -18.41 10.40
N ASP A 73 -10.43 -18.81 9.15
CA ASP A 73 -10.41 -20.18 8.69
C ASP A 73 -8.95 -20.63 8.55
N PHE A 74 -8.40 -21.35 9.53
CA PHE A 74 -7.05 -21.97 9.50
C PHE A 74 -5.85 -21.09 9.05
N GLY A 75 -6.02 -19.77 8.90
CA GLY A 75 -5.04 -18.89 8.24
C GLY A 75 -4.90 -19.13 6.72
N VAL A 76 -5.90 -19.71 6.07
CA VAL A 76 -5.89 -19.98 4.62
C VAL A 76 -6.69 -18.88 3.91
N THR A 77 -6.02 -18.10 3.08
CA THR A 77 -6.63 -17.07 2.24
C THR A 77 -6.42 -17.40 0.77
N GLU A 78 -7.46 -17.24 -0.04
CA GLU A 78 -7.34 -17.41 -1.49
C GLU A 78 -6.42 -16.33 -2.07
N TYR A 79 -5.46 -16.74 -2.89
CA TYR A 79 -4.61 -15.81 -3.62
C TYR A 79 -5.43 -15.22 -4.79
N PRO A 80 -5.60 -13.89 -4.89
CA PRO A 80 -6.46 -13.26 -5.89
C PRO A 80 -5.78 -13.19 -7.27
N ALA A 81 -5.45 -14.35 -7.86
CA ALA A 81 -4.75 -14.46 -9.13
C ALA A 81 -5.52 -13.78 -10.28
N GLY A 82 -6.86 -13.88 -10.27
CA GLY A 82 -7.72 -13.23 -11.26
C GLY A 82 -7.56 -11.71 -11.28
N ALA A 83 -7.55 -11.07 -10.10
CA ALA A 83 -7.37 -9.62 -9.99
C ALA A 83 -6.02 -9.18 -10.57
N TYR A 84 -4.92 -9.89 -10.27
CA TYR A 84 -3.60 -9.59 -10.85
C TYR A 84 -3.55 -9.83 -12.36
N LEU A 85 -4.28 -10.83 -12.86
CA LEU A 85 -4.35 -11.10 -14.30
C LEU A 85 -5.10 -9.99 -15.03
N GLU A 86 -6.23 -9.54 -14.51
CA GLU A 86 -7.02 -8.42 -15.08
C GLU A 86 -6.19 -7.13 -15.07
N LEU A 87 -5.51 -6.85 -13.95
CA LEU A 87 -4.57 -5.74 -13.79
C LEU A 87 -3.45 -5.71 -14.84
N LEU A 88 -2.88 -6.87 -15.16
CA LEU A 88 -1.79 -7.01 -16.13
C LEU A 88 -2.29 -7.11 -17.57
N GLY A 89 -3.48 -7.69 -17.77
CA GLY A 89 -4.12 -7.90 -19.06
C GLY A 89 -4.85 -6.68 -19.60
N GLY A 90 -5.20 -5.74 -18.72
CA GLY A 90 -5.94 -4.52 -19.06
C GLY A 90 -7.41 -4.77 -19.42
N ASP A 91 -7.91 -5.98 -19.17
CA ASP A 91 -9.29 -6.40 -19.41
C ASP A 91 -9.95 -6.59 -18.04
N GLY A 92 -10.75 -5.62 -17.57
CA GLY A 92 -11.51 -5.74 -16.31
C GLY A 92 -11.20 -4.67 -15.27
N GLY A 93 -12.01 -3.61 -15.25
CA GLY A 93 -11.95 -2.51 -14.28
C GLY A 93 -12.63 -2.77 -12.93
N ASP A 94 -13.32 -3.89 -12.77
CA ASP A 94 -14.14 -4.16 -11.58
C ASP A 94 -13.30 -4.69 -10.40
N ALA A 95 -12.35 -5.60 -10.62
CA ALA A 95 -11.57 -6.19 -9.52
C ALA A 95 -10.73 -5.15 -8.75
N LEU A 96 -10.27 -4.10 -9.43
CA LEU A 96 -9.50 -3.03 -8.78
C LEU A 96 -10.38 -1.97 -8.12
N ALA A 97 -11.56 -1.70 -8.68
CA ALA A 97 -12.52 -0.78 -8.09
C ALA A 97 -13.03 -1.29 -6.73
N ASP A 98 -13.19 -2.61 -6.58
CA ASP A 98 -13.57 -3.26 -5.32
C ASP A 98 -12.45 -3.27 -4.28
N VAL A 99 -11.18 -3.42 -4.71
CA VAL A 99 -10.03 -3.47 -3.79
C VAL A 99 -9.58 -2.07 -3.38
N GLN A 100 -9.59 -1.10 -4.29
CA GLN A 100 -9.18 0.27 -4.01
C GLN A 100 -9.84 1.24 -5.01
N PRO A 101 -10.92 1.95 -4.60
CA PRO A 101 -11.67 2.88 -5.45
C PRO A 101 -10.80 3.99 -6.07
N ALA A 102 -9.68 4.33 -5.43
CA ALA A 102 -8.74 5.33 -5.92
C ALA A 102 -8.03 4.93 -7.23
N PHE A 103 -8.02 3.65 -7.60
CA PHE A 103 -7.44 3.16 -8.86
C PHE A 103 -8.50 2.87 -9.94
N ALA A 104 -9.78 3.09 -9.65
CA ALA A 104 -10.85 2.92 -10.63
C ALA A 104 -10.63 3.85 -11.85
N GLY A 105 -10.77 3.31 -13.06
CA GLY A 105 -10.57 4.04 -14.33
C GLY A 105 -9.12 4.36 -14.69
N LEU A 106 -8.16 4.01 -13.83
CA LEU A 106 -6.73 4.19 -14.14
C LEU A 106 -6.30 3.23 -15.27
N ILE A 107 -6.75 1.98 -15.20
CA ILE A 107 -6.39 0.94 -16.17
C ILE A 107 -6.99 1.15 -17.57
N ASP A 108 -7.95 2.07 -17.71
CA ASP A 108 -8.54 2.44 -19.01
C ASP A 108 -7.53 3.17 -19.92
N SER A 109 -6.41 3.61 -19.36
CA SER A 109 -5.36 4.31 -20.09
C SER A 109 -4.06 3.49 -20.15
N PRO A 110 -3.33 3.52 -21.29
CA PRO A 110 -2.02 2.88 -21.39
C PRO A 110 -1.04 3.37 -20.33
N LEU A 111 -1.12 4.65 -19.95
CA LEU A 111 -0.27 5.24 -18.91
C LEU A 111 -0.65 4.71 -17.53
N GLY A 112 -1.94 4.55 -17.26
CA GLY A 112 -2.41 4.01 -15.99
C GLY A 112 -2.08 2.54 -15.81
N LEU A 113 -2.07 1.73 -16.87
CA LEU A 113 -1.49 0.37 -16.81
C LEU A 113 -0.01 0.39 -16.42
N VAL A 114 0.78 1.31 -16.99
CA VAL A 114 2.19 1.50 -16.57
C VAL A 114 2.26 1.88 -15.10
N PHE A 115 1.44 2.82 -14.63
CA PHE A 115 1.42 3.23 -13.23
C PHE A 115 1.04 2.07 -12.28
N VAL A 116 0.02 1.30 -12.65
CA VAL A 116 -0.37 0.09 -11.94
C VAL A 116 0.79 -0.90 -11.84
N THR A 117 1.49 -1.19 -12.94
CA THR A 117 2.62 -2.12 -12.92
C THR A 117 3.76 -1.65 -12.01
N LEU A 118 3.90 -0.34 -11.78
CA LEU A 118 4.88 0.20 -10.84
C LEU A 118 4.50 -0.04 -9.38
N ILE A 119 3.19 -0.04 -9.08
CA ILE A 119 2.65 -0.26 -7.74
C ILE A 119 2.62 -1.73 -7.37
N LEU A 120 2.40 -2.64 -8.33
CA LEU A 120 2.21 -4.07 -8.09
C LEU A 120 3.21 -4.74 -7.12
N PRO A 121 4.54 -4.53 -7.24
CA PRO A 121 5.50 -5.08 -6.27
C PRO A 121 5.39 -4.53 -4.84
N LEU A 122 4.72 -3.38 -4.70
CA LEU A 122 4.47 -2.65 -3.46
C LEU A 122 2.96 -2.58 -3.15
N GLY A 123 2.15 -3.45 -3.77
CA GLY A 123 0.70 -3.42 -3.72
C GLY A 123 0.12 -3.31 -2.31
N SER A 124 0.75 -3.96 -1.33
CA SER A 124 0.32 -3.93 0.06
C SER A 124 0.34 -2.54 0.68
N LEU A 125 1.23 -1.64 0.22
CA LEU A 125 1.28 -0.25 0.68
C LEU A 125 0.08 0.57 0.16
N PHE A 126 -0.59 0.08 -0.88
CA PHE A 126 -1.68 0.75 -1.56
C PHE A 126 -3.04 0.04 -1.36
N GLY A 127 -3.09 -0.93 -0.44
CA GLY A 127 -4.31 -1.63 -0.06
C GLY A 127 -4.56 -2.94 -0.79
N LEU A 128 -3.64 -3.42 -1.64
CA LEU A 128 -3.74 -4.78 -2.16
C LEU A 128 -3.44 -5.80 -1.05
N PRO A 129 -4.12 -6.96 -1.05
CA PRO A 129 -3.91 -7.98 -0.02
C PRO A 129 -2.48 -8.57 -0.04
N PHE A 130 -1.84 -8.58 -1.22
CA PHE A 130 -0.50 -9.13 -1.40
C PHE A 130 0.36 -8.25 -2.30
N ASN A 131 1.69 -8.43 -2.22
CA ASN A 131 2.62 -7.85 -3.18
C ASN A 131 2.80 -8.80 -4.36
N PHE A 132 2.78 -8.27 -5.58
CA PHE A 132 3.03 -9.06 -6.78
C PHE A 132 4.54 -9.12 -7.07
N ALA A 133 5.17 -10.23 -6.68
CA ALA A 133 6.60 -10.47 -6.91
C ALA A 133 6.90 -11.05 -8.31
N GLY A 134 5.90 -11.13 -9.19
CA GLY A 134 5.98 -11.84 -10.46
C GLY A 134 5.44 -13.27 -10.38
N PHE A 135 5.63 -14.02 -11.47
CA PHE A 135 5.16 -15.38 -11.64
C PHE A 135 6.17 -16.37 -11.03
N THR A 136 6.20 -16.51 -9.69
CA THR A 136 7.21 -17.30 -8.97
C THR A 136 6.63 -18.53 -8.25
N GLY A 137 7.34 -19.66 -8.27
CA GLY A 137 7.03 -20.85 -7.46
C GLY A 137 5.56 -21.28 -7.55
N GLU A 138 4.88 -21.30 -6.41
CA GLU A 138 3.46 -21.69 -6.31
C GLU A 138 2.51 -20.73 -7.03
N VAL A 139 2.89 -19.46 -7.22
CA VAL A 139 2.05 -18.46 -7.89
C VAL A 139 1.80 -18.84 -9.35
N THR A 140 2.76 -19.50 -10.01
CA THR A 140 2.57 -19.94 -11.41
C THR A 140 1.48 -20.99 -11.55
N ASN A 141 1.18 -21.75 -10.51
CA ASN A 141 0.15 -22.80 -10.54
C ASN A 141 -1.27 -22.23 -10.68
N PHE A 142 -1.47 -20.94 -10.42
CA PHE A 142 -2.75 -20.26 -10.64
C PHE A 142 -2.97 -19.79 -12.08
N PHE A 143 -1.96 -19.90 -12.95
CA PHE A 143 -2.02 -19.41 -14.32
C PHE A 143 -1.87 -20.55 -15.32
N VAL A 144 -2.74 -20.56 -16.33
CA VAL A 144 -2.64 -21.49 -17.45
C VAL A 144 -2.14 -20.72 -18.67
N LEU A 145 -1.10 -21.24 -19.31
CA LEU A 145 -0.63 -20.70 -20.58
C LEU A 145 -1.56 -21.18 -21.69
N ASP A 146 -2.24 -20.23 -22.34
CA ASP A 146 -3.07 -20.50 -23.51
C ASP A 146 -2.50 -19.81 -24.76
N GLY A 147 -2.85 -20.33 -25.93
CA GLY A 147 -2.46 -19.79 -27.23
C GLY A 147 -0.98 -20.01 -27.62
N GLY A 148 -0.44 -19.10 -28.44
CA GLY A 148 0.87 -19.28 -29.09
C GLY A 148 2.08 -19.33 -28.14
N LEU A 149 1.93 -18.78 -26.92
CA LEU A 149 2.98 -18.80 -25.89
C LEU A 149 3.02 -20.12 -25.12
N ALA A 150 1.99 -20.97 -25.23
CA ALA A 150 1.97 -22.29 -24.61
C ALA A 150 3.11 -23.20 -25.13
N VAL A 151 3.60 -22.96 -26.35
CA VAL A 151 4.75 -23.66 -26.94
C VAL A 151 6.03 -23.46 -26.11
N LEU A 152 6.15 -22.33 -25.41
CA LEU A 152 7.31 -22.04 -24.56
C LEU A 152 7.21 -22.72 -23.19
N GLY A 153 6.05 -23.30 -22.84
CA GLY A 153 5.80 -23.93 -21.54
C GLY A 153 6.22 -23.02 -20.38
N GLY A 154 6.84 -23.58 -19.35
CA GLY A 154 7.34 -22.81 -18.20
C GLY A 154 8.32 -21.67 -18.57
N GLY A 155 8.94 -21.71 -19.75
CA GLY A 155 9.79 -20.62 -20.26
C GLY A 155 9.03 -19.31 -20.51
N ALA A 156 7.72 -19.36 -20.76
CA ALA A 156 6.89 -18.16 -20.90
C ALA A 156 6.85 -17.35 -19.60
N PHE A 157 6.68 -18.01 -18.45
CA PHE A 157 6.69 -17.33 -17.15
C PHE A 157 8.06 -16.77 -16.79
N LEU A 158 9.14 -17.47 -17.16
CA LEU A 158 10.50 -16.94 -17.01
C LEU A 158 10.68 -15.65 -17.82
N LEU A 159 10.28 -15.67 -19.10
CA LEU A 159 10.35 -14.50 -19.96
C LEU A 159 9.49 -13.35 -19.41
N ALA A 160 8.26 -13.63 -18.97
CA ALA A 160 7.36 -12.65 -18.38
C ALA A 160 7.99 -12.00 -17.14
N ASN A 161 8.60 -12.80 -16.24
CA ASN A 161 9.32 -12.27 -15.08
C ASN A 161 10.51 -11.40 -15.47
N LEU A 162 11.32 -11.84 -16.45
CA LEU A 162 12.45 -11.06 -16.91
C LEU A 162 11.99 -9.72 -17.48
N LEU A 163 10.95 -9.71 -18.32
CA LEU A 163 10.41 -8.47 -18.89
C LEU A 163 9.80 -7.57 -17.80
N PHE A 164 9.04 -8.15 -16.87
CA PHE A 164 8.44 -7.43 -15.76
C PHE A 164 9.50 -6.76 -14.89
N TRP A 165 10.47 -7.52 -14.39
CA TRP A 165 11.49 -6.98 -13.48
C TRP A 165 12.49 -6.06 -14.19
N THR A 166 12.93 -6.40 -15.41
CA THR A 166 13.81 -5.51 -16.17
C THR A 166 13.10 -4.21 -16.52
N GLY A 167 11.83 -4.26 -16.95
CA GLY A 167 11.01 -3.09 -17.20
C GLY A 167 10.81 -2.24 -15.95
N TRP A 168 10.36 -2.86 -14.86
CA TRP A 168 10.12 -2.18 -13.58
C TRP A 168 11.38 -1.48 -13.05
N ILE A 169 12.52 -2.19 -13.01
CA ILE A 169 13.81 -1.62 -12.57
C ILE A 169 14.23 -0.47 -13.49
N ASN A 170 14.13 -0.62 -14.82
CA ASN A 170 14.52 0.44 -15.75
C ASN A 170 13.64 1.69 -15.60
N ILE A 171 12.34 1.53 -15.35
CA ILE A 171 11.46 2.67 -15.10
C ILE A 171 11.85 3.36 -13.79
N GLN A 172 12.11 2.61 -12.72
CA GLN A 172 12.56 3.20 -11.45
C GLN A 172 13.91 3.91 -11.59
N LEU A 173 14.85 3.34 -12.36
CA LEU A 173 16.12 4.00 -12.70
C LEU A 173 15.91 5.26 -13.53
N ALA A 174 14.98 5.25 -14.49
CA ALA A 174 14.65 6.42 -15.29
C ALA A 174 14.04 7.52 -14.42
N LEU A 175 13.08 7.19 -13.55
CA LEU A 175 12.49 8.12 -12.60
C LEU A 175 13.54 8.69 -11.64
N PHE A 176 14.42 7.84 -11.11
CA PHE A 176 15.52 8.26 -10.26
C PHE A 176 16.47 9.19 -11.02
N ASN A 177 16.86 8.86 -12.25
CA ASN A 177 17.70 9.70 -13.08
C ASN A 177 17.04 11.03 -13.44
N CYS A 178 15.70 11.12 -13.46
CA CYS A 178 14.97 12.37 -13.67
C CYS A 178 14.95 13.29 -12.43
N LEU A 179 15.34 12.80 -11.24
CA LEU A 179 15.33 13.62 -10.03
C LEU A 179 16.37 14.76 -10.14
N PRO A 180 16.01 16.01 -9.79
CA PRO A 180 16.93 17.15 -9.76
C PRO A 180 17.95 17.12 -8.60
N ALA A 181 18.67 16.00 -8.47
CA ALA A 181 19.78 15.82 -7.53
C ALA A 181 21.10 15.63 -8.29
N PHE A 182 22.18 16.19 -7.76
CA PHE A 182 23.53 15.91 -8.27
C PHE A 182 24.00 14.58 -7.66
N PRO A 183 24.42 13.54 -8.41
CA PRO A 183 25.03 13.54 -9.75
C PRO A 183 24.11 13.07 -10.91
N LEU A 184 22.79 13.03 -10.72
CA LEU A 184 21.82 12.44 -11.65
C LEU A 184 21.61 13.31 -12.88
N ASP A 185 21.15 12.70 -13.98
CA ASP A 185 20.93 13.39 -15.25
C ASP A 185 19.87 14.50 -15.14
N GLY A 186 18.88 14.35 -14.26
CA GLY A 186 17.86 15.34 -13.92
C GLY A 186 18.45 16.61 -13.32
N GLY A 187 19.55 16.50 -12.57
CA GLY A 187 20.31 17.67 -12.10
C GLY A 187 20.99 18.42 -13.24
N ARG A 188 21.47 17.71 -14.27
CA ARG A 188 22.06 18.32 -15.48
C ARG A 188 20.98 18.98 -16.34
N ILE A 189 19.83 18.32 -16.50
CA ILE A 189 18.66 18.88 -17.20
C ILE A 189 18.17 20.14 -16.48
N LEU A 190 18.01 20.09 -15.15
CA LEU A 190 17.62 21.26 -14.36
C LEU A 190 18.60 22.42 -14.58
N ARG A 191 19.91 22.15 -14.54
CA ARG A 191 20.93 23.16 -14.78
C ARG A 191 20.82 23.76 -16.19
N MET A 192 20.69 22.93 -17.22
CA MET A 192 20.54 23.40 -18.60
C MET A 192 19.28 24.25 -18.78
N VAL A 193 18.15 23.84 -18.20
CA VAL A 193 16.90 24.62 -18.23
C VAL A 193 17.08 25.93 -17.47
N ALA A 194 17.71 25.91 -16.29
CA ALA A 194 18.00 27.11 -15.52
C ALA A 194 18.90 28.08 -16.30
N GLU A 195 19.95 27.58 -16.97
CA GLU A 195 20.82 28.38 -17.84
C GLU A 195 20.03 28.98 -19.01
N ALA A 196 19.19 28.18 -19.68
CA ALA A 196 18.36 28.62 -20.79
C ALA A 196 17.35 29.71 -20.39
N VAL A 197 16.69 29.56 -19.23
CA VAL A 197 15.76 30.56 -18.70
C VAL A 197 16.50 31.82 -18.26
N MET A 198 17.60 31.68 -17.52
CA MET A 198 18.40 32.81 -17.04
C MET A 198 19.10 33.55 -18.18
N SER A 199 19.34 32.91 -19.33
CA SER A 199 19.87 33.56 -20.54
C SER A 199 18.92 34.63 -21.12
N ARG A 200 17.62 34.58 -20.78
CA ARG A 200 16.60 35.51 -21.28
C ARG A 200 16.31 36.67 -20.31
N LEU A 201 16.84 36.62 -19.09
CA LEU A 201 16.59 37.63 -18.06
C LEU A 201 17.73 38.66 -17.98
N PRO A 202 17.45 39.94 -17.72
CA PRO A 202 18.47 40.98 -17.57
C PRO A 202 19.12 40.91 -16.18
N LEU A 203 19.80 39.81 -15.89
CA LEU A 203 20.56 39.62 -14.65
C LEU A 203 22.05 39.90 -14.87
N SER A 204 22.65 40.59 -13.91
CA SER A 204 24.09 40.92 -13.87
C SER A 204 24.96 39.69 -13.60
N ASP A 205 24.50 38.76 -12.76
CA ASP A 205 25.22 37.53 -12.43
C ASP A 205 24.37 36.27 -12.62
N ARG A 206 24.32 35.80 -13.87
CA ARG A 206 23.53 34.64 -14.29
C ARG A 206 24.11 33.33 -13.77
N HIS A 207 25.43 33.26 -13.60
CA HIS A 207 26.11 32.07 -13.09
C HIS A 207 25.77 31.85 -11.62
N ALA A 208 25.75 32.92 -10.83
CA ALA A 208 25.29 32.86 -9.44
C ALA A 208 23.84 32.38 -9.36
N ALA A 209 22.93 32.91 -10.20
CA ALA A 209 21.53 32.52 -10.21
C ALA A 209 21.31 31.03 -10.52
N VAL A 210 21.96 30.50 -11.56
CA VAL A 210 21.89 29.08 -11.95
C VAL A 210 22.44 28.18 -10.85
N ARG A 211 23.59 28.57 -10.26
CA ARG A 211 24.20 27.82 -9.17
C ARG A 211 23.29 27.77 -7.95
N THR A 212 22.68 28.89 -7.60
CA THR A 212 21.72 28.96 -6.49
C THR A 212 20.53 28.04 -6.72
N ILE A 213 19.92 28.04 -7.91
CA ILE A 213 18.80 27.15 -8.25
C ILE A 213 19.19 25.68 -8.13
N THR A 214 20.35 25.31 -8.71
CA THR A 214 20.78 23.91 -8.75
C THR A 214 21.12 23.41 -7.35
N VAL A 215 21.81 24.22 -6.54
CA VAL A 215 22.19 23.86 -5.17
C VAL A 215 20.97 23.88 -4.24
N SER A 216 20.09 24.87 -4.34
CA SER A 216 18.90 24.95 -3.50
C SER A 216 17.93 23.81 -3.79
N SER A 217 17.74 23.44 -5.07
CA SER A 217 16.95 22.26 -5.45
C SER A 217 17.54 20.98 -4.85
N GLY A 218 18.86 20.77 -4.97
CA GLY A 218 19.52 19.60 -4.37
C GLY A 218 19.40 19.55 -2.84
N LEU A 219 19.58 20.69 -2.16
CA LEU A 219 19.41 20.79 -0.71
C LEU A 219 17.96 20.56 -0.28
N LEU A 220 16.98 21.06 -1.04
CA LEU A 220 15.57 20.84 -0.79
C LEU A 220 15.21 19.35 -0.94
N MET A 221 15.75 18.67 -1.95
CA MET A 221 15.57 17.23 -2.10
C MET A 221 16.19 16.44 -0.96
N LEU A 222 17.41 16.79 -0.54
CA LEU A 222 18.08 16.15 0.60
C LEU A 222 17.28 16.35 1.88
N PHE A 223 16.80 17.57 2.11
CA PHE A 223 15.94 17.87 3.25
C PHE A 223 14.64 17.07 3.19
N GLY A 224 13.98 17.00 2.03
CA GLY A 224 12.78 16.20 1.82
C GLY A 224 13.00 14.72 2.09
N LEU A 225 14.14 14.15 1.66
CA LEU A 225 14.51 12.76 1.94
C LEU A 225 14.72 12.51 3.44
N ILE A 226 15.44 13.40 4.12
CA ILE A 226 15.65 13.32 5.58
C ILE A 226 14.31 13.42 6.31
N ALA A 227 13.45 14.36 5.91
CA ALA A 227 12.13 14.53 6.48
C ALA A 227 11.21 13.33 6.19
N MET A 228 11.33 12.67 5.03
CA MET A 228 10.56 11.47 4.73
C MET A 228 10.96 10.30 5.63
N ILE A 229 12.27 10.08 5.84
CA ILE A 229 12.78 8.93 6.61
C ILE A 229 12.66 9.17 8.12
N PHE A 230 13.02 10.37 8.56
CA PHE A 230 13.14 10.71 9.98
C PHE A 230 12.05 11.67 10.46
N GLY A 231 11.12 12.10 9.61
CA GLY A 231 10.14 13.14 9.94
C GLY A 231 9.36 12.83 11.22
N ASN A 232 8.84 11.61 11.34
CA ASN A 232 8.11 11.21 12.54
C ASN A 232 9.01 11.23 13.80
N GLN A 233 10.27 10.79 13.68
CA GLN A 233 11.23 10.81 14.80
C GLN A 233 11.66 12.23 15.17
N ILE A 234 11.85 13.11 14.19
CA ILE A 234 12.22 14.52 14.38
C ILE A 234 11.05 15.28 15.03
N LEU A 235 9.83 15.10 14.51
CA LEU A 235 8.63 15.73 15.04
C LEU A 235 8.34 15.24 16.47
N GLY A 236 8.53 13.94 16.75
CA GLY A 236 8.44 13.37 18.09
C GLY A 236 9.51 13.91 19.05
N ALA A 237 10.76 14.00 18.61
CA ALA A 237 11.85 14.57 19.41
C ALA A 237 11.66 16.07 19.72
N LEU A 238 10.94 16.79 18.85
CA LEU A 238 10.59 18.19 19.02
C LEU A 238 9.27 18.39 19.79
N GLY A 239 8.57 17.32 20.17
CA GLY A 239 7.31 17.36 20.93
C GLY A 239 6.12 17.91 20.14
N MET A 240 6.16 17.85 18.80
CA MET A 240 5.06 18.31 17.93
C MET A 240 4.01 17.23 17.66
N ILE A 241 4.34 15.97 17.94
CA ILE A 241 3.50 14.76 17.96
C ILE A 241 4.06 13.82 19.02
#